data_AF-Q6GZZ4-F1
#
_entry.id   AF-Q6GZZ4-F1
#
_cell.length_a   1.000
_cell.length_b   1.000
_cell.length_c   1.000
_cell.angle_alpha   90.00
_cell.angle_beta   90.00
_cell.angle_gamma   90.00
#
_symmetry.space_group_name_H-M   'P 1'
#
loop_
_entity.id
_entity.type
_entity.pdbx_description
1 polymer ?
#
loop_
_entity_poly.entity_id
_entity_poly.type
_entity_poly.pdbx_seq_one_letter_code
_entity_poly.pdbx_strand_id
1 'polypeptide(L)'
;MEIKTISYQRVLNLGNYESKRLEMFAELHPDDDIDSETSALMETVERKIRENAAKQYEAEISSLKQQLHELKQEIKQQIDQGITKTTSPNPETSAGSEDAW
;
A
#
# COMPACT_ATOMS: atom_id res chain seq x y z
N MET A 1 -23.73 37.65 14.91
CA MET A 1 -23.50 36.32 15.52
C MET A 1 -22.00 36.23 15.71
N GLU A 2 -21.55 36.21 16.96
CA GLU A 2 -20.13 36.02 17.27
C GLU A 2 -19.88 34.50 17.24
N ILE A 3 -18.89 34.05 16.47
CA ILE A 3 -18.54 32.62 16.38
C ILE A 3 -17.15 32.50 16.99
N LYS A 4 -17.01 31.59 17.95
CA LYS A 4 -15.70 31.22 18.50
C LYS A 4 -15.19 30.02 17.69
N THR A 5 -13.88 29.95 17.47
CA THR A 5 -13.27 28.82 16.78
C THR A 5 -12.14 28.29 17.63
N ILE A 6 -12.14 26.97 17.82
CA ILE A 6 -11.02 26.26 18.43
C ILE A 6 -10.37 25.37 17.37
N SER A 7 -9.06 25.20 17.47
CA SER A 7 -8.32 24.26 16.64
C SER A 7 -7.38 23.44 17.52
N TYR A 8 -7.17 22.19 17.12
CA TYR A 8 -6.19 21.33 17.76
C TYR A 8 -5.44 20.53 16.71
N GLN A 9 -4.11 20.57 16.80
CA GLN A 9 -3.20 19.86 15.92
C GLN A 9 -2.40 18.83 16.71
N ARG A 10 -2.41 17.59 16.22
CA ARG A 10 -1.56 16.51 16.72
C ARG A 10 -0.55 16.09 15.68
N VAL A 11 0.70 16.00 16.12
CA VAL A 11 1.81 15.41 15.37
C VAL A 11 2.20 14.07 16.03
N LEU A 12 2.17 13.00 15.24
CA LEU A 12 2.58 11.66 15.66
C LEU A 12 3.84 11.27 14.88
N ASN A 13 4.94 11.04 15.59
CA ASN A 13 6.17 10.53 14.99
C ASN A 13 6.03 9.02 14.76
N LEU A 14 6.23 8.57 13.53
CA LEU A 14 6.09 7.17 13.15
C LEU A 14 7.45 6.43 13.09
N GLY A 15 8.55 7.16 13.29
CA GLY A 15 9.91 6.64 13.05
C GLY A 15 10.33 6.85 11.60
N ASN A 16 11.55 6.45 11.24
CA ASN A 16 12.07 6.53 9.86
C ASN A 16 11.96 7.91 9.19
N TYR A 17 12.07 9.00 9.97
CA TYR A 17 11.87 10.39 9.50
C TYR A 17 10.45 10.70 8.99
N GLU A 18 9.49 9.82 9.26
CA GLU A 18 8.08 10.03 8.94
C GLU A 18 7.30 10.56 10.14
N SER A 19 6.42 11.51 9.86
CA SER A 19 5.48 12.06 10.84
C SER A 19 4.10 12.18 10.22
N LYS A 20 3.08 11.85 11.01
CA LYS A 20 1.68 12.06 10.66
C LYS A 20 1.17 13.29 11.39
N ARG A 21 0.47 14.15 10.67
CA ARG A 21 -0.16 15.35 11.23
C ARG A 21 -1.67 15.26 11.02
N LEU A 22 -2.43 15.61 12.05
CA LEU A 22 -3.88 15.77 11.96
C LEU A 22 -4.25 17.04 12.69
N GLU A 23 -4.99 17.91 12.02
CA GLU A 23 -5.54 19.14 12.57
C GLU A 23 -7.04 19.16 12.32
N MET A 24 -7.80 19.56 13.33
CA MET A 24 -9.24 19.74 13.23
C MET A 24 -9.63 21.07 13.85
N PHE A 25 -10.74 21.61 13.33
CA PHE A 25 -11.34 22.86 13.74
C PHE A 25 -12.76 22.57 14.23
N ALA A 26 -13.20 23.32 15.23
CA ALA A 26 -14.59 23.34 15.65
C ALA A 26 -15.06 24.79 15.82
N GLU A 27 -16.24 25.06 15.28
CA GLU A 27 -16.97 26.30 15.52
C GLU A 27 -17.83 26.13 16.76
N LEU A 28 -17.76 27.10 17.66
CA LEU A 28 -18.44 27.10 18.96
C LEU A 28 -19.41 28.26 19.05
N HIS A 29 -20.52 28.01 19.71
CA HIS A 29 -21.45 29.04 20.16
C HIS A 29 -20.77 29.90 21.24
N PRO A 30 -21.10 31.21 21.35
CA PRO A 30 -20.56 32.07 22.40
C PRO A 30 -20.72 31.56 23.82
N ASP A 31 -21.80 30.81 24.07
CA ASP A 31 -22.17 30.28 25.38
C ASP A 31 -21.57 28.89 25.68
N ASP A 32 -20.88 28.27 24.71
CA ASP A 32 -20.26 26.97 24.91
C ASP A 32 -19.09 27.05 25.89
N ASP A 33 -18.95 26.00 26.70
CA ASP A 33 -17.81 25.84 27.59
C ASP A 33 -16.57 25.45 26.78
N ILE A 34 -15.66 26.42 26.63
CA ILE A 34 -14.43 26.28 25.85
C ILE A 34 -13.58 25.10 26.33
N ASP A 35 -13.52 24.83 27.63
CA ASP A 35 -12.66 23.78 28.18
C ASP A 35 -13.21 22.39 27.85
N SER A 36 -14.53 22.22 27.97
CA SER A 36 -15.23 20.99 27.58
C SER A 36 -15.07 20.70 26.07
N GLU A 37 -15.34 21.72 25.24
CA GLU A 37 -15.27 21.58 23.78
C GLU A 37 -13.84 21.34 23.28
N THR A 38 -12.86 22.00 23.90
CA THR A 38 -11.44 21.73 23.62
C THR A 38 -11.07 20.29 23.98
N SER A 39 -11.53 19.80 25.13
CA SER A 39 -11.28 18.42 25.55
C SER A 39 -11.87 17.40 24.57
N ALA A 40 -13.11 17.63 24.11
CA ALA A 40 -13.77 16.79 23.12
C ALA A 40 -13.06 16.80 21.75
N LEU A 41 -12.61 17.97 21.30
CA LEU A 41 -11.82 18.12 20.07
C LEU A 41 -10.48 17.37 20.18
N MET A 42 -9.78 17.52 21.31
CA MET A 42 -8.53 16.83 21.59
C MET A 42 -8.69 15.31 21.55
N GLU A 43 -9.68 14.76 22.27
CA GLU A 43 -9.96 13.32 22.27
C GLU A 43 -10.23 12.80 20.85
N THR A 44 -11.02 13.55 20.08
CA THR A 44 -11.37 13.19 18.71
C THR A 44 -10.13 13.12 17.81
N VAL A 45 -9.27 14.14 17.84
CA VAL A 45 -8.04 14.17 17.04
C VAL A 45 -7.07 13.06 17.47
N GLU A 46 -6.91 12.85 18.78
CA GLU A 46 -6.07 11.79 19.35
C GLU A 46 -6.54 10.39 18.91
N ARG A 47 -7.84 10.13 18.91
CA ARG A 47 -8.39 8.86 18.42
C ARG A 47 -8.19 8.73 16.90
N LYS A 48 -8.56 9.77 16.14
CA LYS A 48 -8.55 9.74 14.67
C LYS A 48 -7.15 9.62 14.07
N ILE A 49 -6.14 10.24 14.67
CA ILE A 49 -4.77 10.14 14.17
C ILE A 49 -4.23 8.70 14.25
N ARG A 50 -4.71 7.90 15.22
CA ARG A 50 -4.35 6.49 15.41
C ARG A 50 -5.23 5.51 14.62
N GLU A 51 -6.53 5.77 14.51
CA GLU A 51 -7.53 4.89 13.86
C GLU A 51 -7.19 4.54 12.40
N ASN A 52 -6.57 5.46 11.67
CA ASN A 52 -6.28 5.27 10.25
C ASN A 52 -5.01 4.45 9.96
N ALA A 53 -4.07 4.35 10.90
CA ALA A 53 -2.77 3.73 10.62
C ALA A 53 -2.90 2.21 10.40
N ALA A 54 -3.64 1.51 11.28
CA ALA A 54 -3.79 0.06 11.19
C ALA A 54 -4.46 -0.39 9.88
N LYS A 55 -5.57 0.26 9.50
CA LYS A 55 -6.28 -0.04 8.25
C LYS A 55 -5.45 0.26 7.01
N GLN A 56 -4.66 1.33 7.05
CA GLN A 56 -3.73 1.67 5.96
C GLN A 56 -2.66 0.59 5.79
N TYR A 57 -2.05 0.16 6.89
CA TYR A 57 -1.04 -0.92 6.85
C TYR A 57 -1.64 -2.26 6.42
N GLU A 58 -2.84 -2.61 6.87
CA GLU A 58 -3.52 -3.84 6.41
C GLU A 58 -3.77 -3.83 4.89
N ALA A 59 -4.26 -2.71 4.36
CA ALA A 59 -4.47 -2.54 2.93
C ALA A 59 -3.16 -2.60 2.14
N GLU A 60 -2.10 -1.97 2.65
CA GLU A 60 -0.78 -1.97 2.03
C GLU A 60 -0.14 -3.36 2.03
N ILE A 61 -0.20 -4.10 3.15
CA ILE A 61 0.27 -5.49 3.24
C ILE A 61 -0.49 -6.37 2.23
N SER A 62 -1.81 -6.19 2.11
CA SER A 62 -2.62 -6.94 1.14
C SER A 62 -2.18 -6.66 -0.29
N SER A 63 -2.00 -5.38 -0.65
CA SER A 63 -1.53 -4.97 -1.98
C SER A 63 -0.13 -5.53 -2.29
N LEU A 64 0.82 -5.42 -1.36
CA LEU A 64 2.17 -5.94 -1.52
C LEU A 64 2.19 -7.47 -1.71
N LYS A 65 1.34 -8.21 -0.98
CA LYS A 65 1.20 -9.66 -1.18
C LYS A 65 0.69 -10.01 -2.58
N GLN A 66 -0.25 -9.23 -3.10
CA GLN A 66 -0.78 -9.42 -4.45
C GLN A 66 0.30 -9.14 -5.50
N GLN A 67 1.01 -8.01 -5.41
CA GLN A 67 2.12 -7.69 -6.32
C GLN A 67 3.21 -8.76 -6.31
N LEU A 68 3.56 -9.28 -5.13
CA LEU A 68 4.53 -10.37 -5.00
C LEU A 68 4.04 -11.63 -5.71
N HIS A 69 2.74 -11.94 -5.62
CA HIS A 69 2.17 -13.07 -6.33
C HIS A 69 2.25 -12.88 -7.85
N GLU A 70 1.85 -11.72 -8.36
CA GLU A 70 1.87 -11.37 -9.78
C GLU A 70 3.30 -11.46 -10.34
N LEU A 71 4.27 -10.85 -9.66
CA LEU A 71 5.69 -10.93 -10.04
C LEU A 71 6.21 -12.38 -10.06
N LYS A 72 5.82 -13.22 -9.09
CA LYS A 72 6.18 -14.65 -9.10
C LYS A 72 5.59 -15.39 -10.29
N GLN A 73 4.36 -15.07 -10.68
CA GLN A 73 3.73 -15.67 -11.85
C GLN A 73 4.44 -15.23 -13.13
N GLU A 74 4.77 -13.94 -13.24
CA GLU A 74 5.48 -13.39 -14.39
C GLU A 74 6.87 -14.03 -14.56
N ILE A 75 7.64 -14.13 -13.47
CA ILE A 75 8.95 -14.82 -13.48
C ILE A 75 8.79 -16.27 -13.93
N LYS A 76 7.79 -17.00 -13.43
CA LYS A 76 7.54 -18.38 -13.83
C LYS A 76 7.22 -18.48 -15.33
N GLN A 77 6.35 -17.61 -15.83
CA GLN A 77 6.01 -17.57 -17.26
C GLN A 77 7.24 -17.27 -18.13
N GLN A 78 8.09 -16.33 -17.71
CA GLN A 78 9.33 -16.01 -18.42
C GLN A 78 10.31 -17.20 -18.43
N ILE A 79 10.41 -17.94 -17.32
CA ILE A 79 11.22 -19.18 -17.26
C ILE A 79 10.65 -20.24 -18.21
N ASP A 80 9.35 -20.50 -18.17
CA ASP A 80 8.69 -21.49 -19.03
C ASP A 80 8.83 -21.12 -20.53
N GLN A 81 8.75 -19.84 -20.87
CA GLN A 81 9.00 -19.33 -22.23
C GLN A 81 10.48 -19.40 -22.64
N GLY A 82 11.41 -19.26 -21.69
CA GLY A 82 12.84 -19.45 -21.92
C GLY A 82 13.19 -20.91 -22.21
N ILE A 83 12.58 -21.84 -21.48
CA ILE A 83 12.79 -23.31 -21.61
C ILE A 83 12.21 -23.84 -22.93
N THR A 84 11.07 -23.29 -23.39
CA THR A 84 10.43 -23.71 -24.64
C THR A 84 11.18 -23.25 -25.90
N LYS A 85 12.00 -22.18 -25.83
CA LYS A 85 12.84 -21.75 -26.98
C LYS A 85 14.13 -22.55 -27.15
N THR A 86 14.60 -23.26 -26.13
CA THR A 86 15.85 -24.04 -26.21
C THR A 86 15.65 -25.51 -26.58
N THR A 87 14.41 -25.99 -26.69
CA THR A 87 14.11 -27.37 -27.07
C THR A 87 13.37 -27.43 -28.41
N SER A 88 14.02 -26.93 -29.47
CA SER A 88 13.68 -27.39 -30.83
C SER A 88 14.26 -28.80 -31.02
N PRO A 89 13.45 -29.83 -31.31
CA PRO A 89 13.98 -31.14 -31.66
C PRO A 89 14.69 -31.00 -33.01
N ASN A 90 16.01 -31.20 -33.03
CA ASN A 90 16.80 -31.20 -34.24
C ASN A 90 16.32 -32.35 -35.15
N PRO A 91 15.70 -32.11 -36.32
CA PRO A 91 15.28 -33.16 -37.21
C PRO A 91 16.13 -33.09 -38.46
N GLU A 92 17.43 -33.40 -38.38
CA GLU A 92 18.19 -33.65 -39.60
C GLU A 92 19.49 -34.39 -39.32
N THR A 93 19.51 -35.65 -39.69
CA THR A 93 20.66 -36.19 -40.43
C THR A 93 20.07 -36.98 -41.59
N SER A 94 20.10 -36.37 -42.76
CA SER A 94 19.71 -36.96 -44.03
C SER A 94 20.86 -37.74 -44.64
N ALA A 95 20.48 -38.75 -45.43
CA ALA A 95 21.17 -39.32 -46.58
C ALA A 95 22.56 -39.98 -46.40
N GLY A 96 22.55 -41.31 -46.51
CA GLY A 96 23.67 -42.11 -47.00
C GLY A 96 23.12 -43.24 -47.88
N SER A 97 22.96 -42.96 -49.17
CA SER A 97 22.82 -43.96 -50.23
C SER A 97 24.14 -44.71 -50.40
N GLU A 98 24.12 -46.04 -50.57
CA GLU A 98 25.02 -46.77 -51.47
C GLU A 98 24.65 -48.28 -51.49
N ASP A 99 23.98 -48.65 -52.58
CA ASP A 99 24.30 -49.76 -53.49
C ASP A 99 24.86 -51.12 -52.99
N ALA A 100 24.14 -52.16 -53.41
CA ALA A 100 24.62 -53.29 -54.23
C ALA A 100 24.77 -54.70 -53.61
N TRP A 101 24.15 -55.64 -54.37
CA TRP A 101 24.22 -57.11 -54.43
C TRP A 101 23.40 -57.93 -53.44
#